data_AF-Q19S44-F1
#
_entry.id   AF-Q19S44-F1
#
_cell.length_a   1.000
_cell.length_b   1.000
_cell.length_c   1.000
_cell.angle_alpha   90.00
_cell.angle_beta   90.00
_cell.angle_gamma   90.00
#
_symmetry.space_group_name_H-M   'P 1'
#
loop_
_entity.id
_entity.type
_entity.pdbx_description
1 polymer ?
#
loop_
_entity_poly.entity_id
_entity_poly.type
_entity_poly.pdbx_seq_one_letter_code
_entity_poly.pdbx_strand_id
1 'polypeptide(L)'
;LFARTREIFKERSHLFENTDQDALIVTFDGDWLVLDPRWNTQTGLLPFVGRPAILHFTGRKKPWQATVPWVHRRMAKHYIEDLGNTPWASFCRQPSMAGRVAGFLSHLGKRLGGLTRVARTRAYFSNN
;
A
#
# COMPACT_ATOMS: atom_id res chain seq x y z
N LEU A 1 -21.85 18.08 -5.41
CA LEU A 1 -20.56 17.38 -5.18
C LEU A 1 -19.94 16.84 -6.48
N PHE A 2 -20.48 15.79 -7.09
CA PHE A 2 -19.83 15.13 -8.25
C PHE A 2 -19.71 16.00 -9.52
N ALA A 3 -20.60 16.97 -9.73
CA ALA A 3 -20.47 17.94 -10.83
C ALA A 3 -19.22 18.82 -10.66
N ARG A 4 -19.04 19.41 -9.47
CA ARG A 4 -17.87 20.24 -9.12
C ARG A 4 -16.56 19.45 -9.21
N THR A 5 -16.50 18.23 -8.70
CA THR A 5 -15.28 17.39 -8.83
C THR A 5 -14.94 17.12 -10.29
N ARG A 6 -15.97 16.87 -11.12
CA ARG A 6 -15.77 16.62 -12.55
C ARG A 6 -15.26 17.86 -13.29
N GLU A 7 -15.76 19.05 -12.95
CA GLU A 7 -15.27 20.32 -13.49
C GLU A 7 -13.81 20.55 -13.09
N ILE A 8 -13.48 20.43 -11.80
CA ILE A 8 -12.11 20.53 -11.28
C ILE A 8 -11.17 19.56 -12.02
N PHE A 9 -11.58 18.30 -12.17
CA PHE A 9 -10.77 17.31 -12.88
C PHE A 9 -10.55 17.71 -14.34
N LYS A 10 -11.59 18.14 -15.07
CA LYS A 10 -11.45 18.54 -16.47
C LYS A 10 -10.51 19.73 -16.65
N GLU A 11 -10.60 20.73 -15.78
CA GLU A 11 -9.82 21.96 -15.89
C GLU A 11 -8.38 21.80 -15.41
N ARG A 12 -8.16 21.02 -14.34
CA ARG A 12 -6.91 21.05 -13.55
C ARG A 12 -6.19 19.70 -13.46
N SER A 13 -6.71 18.63 -14.07
CA SER A 13 -6.09 17.28 -13.99
C SER A 13 -4.63 17.22 -14.41
N HIS A 14 -4.18 18.12 -15.29
CA HIS A 14 -2.77 18.23 -15.69
C HIS A 14 -1.82 18.64 -14.55
N LEU A 15 -2.36 19.17 -13.44
CA LEU A 15 -1.61 19.52 -12.23
C LEU A 15 -1.62 18.38 -11.19
N PHE A 16 -2.40 17.31 -11.41
CA PHE A 16 -2.64 16.27 -10.42
C PHE A 16 -1.71 15.09 -10.65
N GLU A 17 -0.89 14.78 -9.65
CA GLU A 17 -0.06 13.58 -9.64
C GLU A 17 -0.89 12.33 -9.34
N ASN A 18 -1.92 12.49 -8.50
CA ASN A 18 -2.78 11.40 -8.01
C ASN A 18 -4.22 11.54 -8.52
N THR A 19 -4.38 11.87 -9.80
CA THR A 19 -5.64 11.79 -10.56
C THR A 19 -6.89 12.22 -9.79
N ASP A 20 -7.77 11.26 -9.49
CA ASP A 20 -9.02 11.37 -8.77
C ASP A 20 -8.83 11.72 -7.29
N GLN A 21 -7.77 11.25 -6.64
CA GLN A 21 -7.47 11.57 -5.25
C GLN A 21 -7.24 13.08 -5.08
N ASP A 22 -6.42 13.70 -5.93
CA ASP A 22 -6.15 15.13 -5.85
C ASP A 22 -7.40 15.97 -6.20
N ALA A 23 -8.18 15.55 -7.21
CA ALA A 23 -9.43 16.22 -7.56
C ALA A 23 -10.46 16.19 -6.40
N LEU A 24 -10.53 15.06 -5.68
CA LEU A 24 -11.39 14.93 -4.50
C LEU A 24 -10.87 15.78 -3.35
N ILE A 25 -9.57 15.79 -3.07
CA ILE A 25 -8.95 16.65 -2.05
C ILE A 25 -9.33 18.11 -2.28
N VAL A 26 -9.18 18.62 -3.51
CA VAL A 26 -9.54 20.01 -3.83
C VAL A 26 -11.04 20.25 -3.70
N THR A 27 -11.88 19.27 -4.05
CA THR A 27 -13.34 19.42 -3.91
C THR A 27 -13.77 19.56 -2.46
N PHE A 28 -13.14 18.80 -1.56
CA PHE A 28 -13.50 18.68 -0.15
C PHE A 28 -12.59 19.49 0.79
N ASP A 29 -11.83 20.45 0.24
CA ASP A 29 -10.98 21.29 1.05
C ASP A 29 -11.81 22.07 2.09
N GLY A 30 -11.41 21.96 3.36
CA GLY A 30 -12.16 22.49 4.51
C GLY A 30 -13.44 21.74 4.90
N ASP A 31 -13.86 20.72 4.15
CA ASP A 31 -15.11 19.96 4.39
C ASP A 31 -14.89 18.44 4.20
N TRP A 32 -13.94 17.90 4.98
CA TRP A 32 -13.64 16.47 4.98
C TRP A 32 -13.67 15.89 6.39
N LEU A 33 -14.17 14.66 6.49
CA LEU A 33 -14.18 13.89 7.73
C LEU A 33 -12.91 13.04 7.84
N VAL A 34 -12.15 13.25 8.91
CA VAL A 34 -10.98 12.42 9.22
C VAL A 34 -11.45 11.04 9.71
N LEU A 35 -11.04 9.98 9.01
CA LEU A 35 -11.29 8.60 9.42
C LEU A 35 -10.07 8.00 10.12
N ASP A 36 -10.32 7.09 11.06
CA ASP A 36 -9.26 6.27 11.66
C ASP A 36 -8.49 5.50 10.55
N PRO A 37 -7.14 5.52 10.53
CA PRO A 37 -6.32 4.86 9.52
C PRO A 37 -6.62 3.36 9.32
N ARG A 38 -7.24 2.70 10.30
CA ARG A 38 -7.68 1.31 10.16
C ARG A 38 -8.70 1.08 9.05
N TRP A 39 -9.44 2.12 8.65
CA TRP A 39 -10.44 2.07 7.59
C TRP A 39 -9.86 2.24 6.18
N ASN A 40 -8.57 2.57 6.07
CA ASN A 40 -7.85 2.64 4.80
C ASN A 40 -6.36 2.35 5.02
N THR A 41 -6.05 1.17 5.56
CA THR A 41 -4.66 0.81 5.84
C THR A 41 -3.95 0.48 4.54
N GLN A 42 -3.21 1.45 4.02
CA GLN A 42 -2.41 1.27 2.82
C GLN A 42 -1.22 0.33 3.06
N THR A 43 -0.67 -0.25 1.99
CA THR A 43 0.48 -1.18 2.07
C THR A 43 1.67 -0.58 2.82
N GLY A 44 2.02 0.69 2.56
CA GLY A 44 3.09 1.40 3.25
C GLY A 44 2.81 1.68 4.73
N LEU A 45 1.54 1.77 5.12
CA LEU A 45 1.11 2.07 6.49
C LEU A 45 0.87 0.81 7.35
N LEU A 46 0.78 -0.36 6.72
CA LEU A 46 0.50 -1.62 7.40
C LEU A 46 1.38 -1.89 8.64
N PRO A 47 2.70 -1.59 8.66
CA PRO A 47 3.52 -1.78 9.86
C PRO A 47 3.15 -0.90 11.05
N PHE A 48 2.40 0.19 10.84
CA PHE A 48 2.09 1.21 11.83
C PHE A 48 0.62 1.17 12.31
N VAL A 49 -0.24 0.41 11.62
CA VAL A 49 -1.65 0.25 12.01
C VAL A 49 -1.83 -1.09 12.71
N GLY A 50 -2.04 -1.06 14.02
CA GLY A 50 -2.09 -2.28 14.84
C GLY A 50 -3.27 -3.21 14.52
N ARG A 51 -4.43 -2.67 14.12
CA ARG A 51 -5.66 -3.44 13.85
C ARG A 51 -6.38 -2.94 12.59
N PRO A 52 -5.85 -3.23 11.38
CA PRO A 52 -6.50 -2.84 10.14
C PRO A 52 -7.89 -3.47 10.04
N ALA A 53 -8.89 -2.67 9.65
CA ALA A 53 -10.24 -3.14 9.33
C ALA A 53 -10.42 -3.30 7.81
N ILE A 54 -9.87 -2.37 7.03
CA ILE A 54 -9.82 -2.43 5.58
C ILE A 54 -8.37 -2.26 5.14
N LEU A 55 -7.89 -3.19 4.33
CA LEU A 55 -6.56 -3.13 3.75
C LEU A 55 -6.63 -2.66 2.30
N HIS A 56 -5.84 -1.62 2.00
CA HIS A 56 -5.73 -1.08 0.65
C HIS A 56 -4.40 -1.47 0.02
N PHE A 57 -4.44 -2.38 -0.96
CA PHE A 57 -3.27 -2.78 -1.75
C PHE A 57 -2.80 -1.67 -2.71
N THR A 58 -2.12 -0.65 -2.18
CA THR A 58 -1.51 0.43 -2.97
C THR A 58 -0.16 0.02 -3.58
N GLY A 59 0.22 0.67 -4.68
CA GLY A 59 1.47 0.43 -5.40
C GLY A 59 1.37 -0.59 -6.55
N ARG A 60 2.54 -0.92 -7.13
CA ARG A 60 2.66 -1.71 -8.38
C ARG A 60 2.32 -3.19 -8.23
N LYS A 61 2.51 -3.76 -7.02
CA LYS A 61 2.35 -5.18 -6.76
C LYS A 61 1.00 -5.45 -6.11
N LYS A 62 0.15 -6.19 -6.81
CA LYS A 62 -1.24 -6.46 -6.42
C LYS A 62 -1.40 -7.90 -5.89
N PRO A 63 -2.37 -8.19 -5.02
CA PRO A 63 -2.46 -9.48 -4.34
C PRO A 63 -2.74 -10.66 -5.27
N TRP A 64 -3.35 -10.43 -6.44
CA TRP A 64 -3.57 -11.44 -7.48
C TRP A 64 -2.31 -11.77 -8.32
N GLN A 65 -1.21 -11.07 -8.11
CA GLN A 65 0.04 -11.32 -8.83
C GLN A 65 0.92 -12.33 -8.10
N ALA A 66 1.76 -13.06 -8.85
CA ALA A 66 2.65 -14.09 -8.33
C ALA A 66 3.71 -13.58 -7.33
N THR A 67 3.91 -12.27 -7.23
CA THR A 67 4.91 -11.66 -6.36
C THR A 67 4.28 -10.55 -5.53
N VAL A 68 4.22 -10.76 -4.23
CA VAL A 68 3.81 -9.75 -3.25
C VAL A 68 4.93 -9.52 -2.25
N PRO A 69 5.16 -8.28 -1.79
CA PRO A 69 6.10 -8.03 -0.71
C PRO A 69 5.79 -8.91 0.51
N TRP A 70 6.83 -9.44 1.15
CA TRP A 70 6.67 -10.40 2.25
C TRP A 70 5.80 -9.89 3.39
N VAL A 71 5.86 -8.59 3.67
CA VAL A 71 5.04 -7.91 4.68
C VAL A 71 3.53 -7.99 4.39
N HIS A 72 3.13 -8.17 3.13
CA HIS A 72 1.73 -8.30 2.72
C HIS A 72 1.27 -9.75 2.54
N ARG A 73 2.16 -10.76 2.72
CA ARG A 73 1.88 -12.17 2.39
C ARG A 73 0.63 -12.73 3.06
N ARG A 74 0.38 -12.34 4.32
CA ARG A 74 -0.78 -12.82 5.09
C ARG A 74 -2.08 -12.30 4.49
N MET A 75 -2.10 -11.02 4.14
CA MET A 75 -3.28 -10.38 3.58
C MET A 75 -3.51 -10.79 2.12
N ALA A 76 -2.44 -11.02 1.35
CA ALA A 76 -2.55 -11.59 0.02
C ALA A 76 -3.13 -13.01 0.05
N LYS A 77 -2.79 -13.81 1.08
CA LYS A 77 -3.41 -15.13 1.31
C LYS A 77 -4.91 -15.00 1.55
N HIS A 78 -5.34 -14.08 2.43
CA HIS A 78 -6.77 -13.83 2.67
C HIS A 78 -7.51 -13.39 1.39
N TYR A 79 -6.91 -12.51 0.60
CA TYR A 79 -7.49 -12.12 -0.70
C TYR A 79 -7.73 -13.33 -1.63
N ILE A 80 -6.79 -14.28 -1.67
CA ILE A 80 -6.94 -15.52 -2.45
C ILE A 80 -8.05 -16.41 -1.86
N GLU A 81 -8.10 -16.53 -0.53
CA GLU A 81 -9.11 -17.32 0.19
C GLU A 81 -10.52 -16.75 -0.09
N ASP A 82 -10.70 -15.44 -0.04
CA ASP A 82 -11.97 -14.75 -0.31
C ASP A 82 -12.47 -14.98 -1.75
N LEU A 83 -11.56 -15.08 -2.72
CA LEU A 83 -11.90 -15.38 -4.10
C LEU A 83 -12.20 -16.87 -4.36
N GLY A 84 -11.85 -17.77 -3.43
CA GLY A 84 -11.87 -19.22 -3.65
C GLY A 84 -13.25 -19.79 -4.00
N ASN A 85 -14.32 -19.17 -3.52
CA ASN A 85 -15.71 -19.58 -3.79
C ASN A 85 -16.41 -18.67 -4.81
N THR A 86 -15.64 -17.99 -5.65
CA THR A 86 -16.16 -17.06 -6.67
C THR A 86 -15.75 -17.52 -8.07
N PRO A 87 -16.37 -17.00 -9.14
CA PRO A 87 -15.90 -17.23 -10.51
C PRO A 87 -14.45 -16.81 -10.77
N TRP A 88 -13.83 -16.03 -9.87
CA TRP A 88 -12.45 -15.57 -9.96
C TRP A 88 -11.46 -16.41 -9.14
N ALA A 89 -11.84 -17.60 -8.67
CA ALA A 89 -10.96 -18.47 -7.87
C ALA A 89 -9.60 -18.75 -8.56
N SER A 90 -9.57 -18.83 -9.89
CA SER A 90 -8.36 -19.06 -10.69
C SER A 90 -7.65 -17.78 -11.15
N PHE A 91 -8.16 -16.59 -10.78
CA PHE A 91 -7.60 -15.31 -11.21
C PHE A 91 -6.21 -15.03 -10.60
N CYS A 92 -5.98 -15.51 -9.38
CA CYS A 92 -4.74 -15.25 -8.65
C CYS A 92 -3.61 -16.16 -9.10
N ARG A 93 -2.46 -15.57 -9.41
CA ARG A 93 -1.22 -16.33 -9.64
C ARG A 93 -0.54 -16.65 -8.31
N GLN A 94 -0.25 -17.93 -8.09
CA GLN A 94 0.44 -18.37 -6.87
C GLN A 94 1.97 -18.19 -6.98
N PRO A 95 2.65 -17.68 -5.94
CA PRO A 95 4.11 -17.68 -5.88
C PRO A 95 4.65 -19.11 -5.80
N SER A 96 5.70 -19.40 -6.57
CA SER A 96 6.48 -20.63 -6.42
C SER A 96 7.17 -20.70 -5.06
N MET A 97 7.54 -21.90 -4.62
CA MET A 97 8.27 -22.08 -3.35
C MET A 97 9.57 -21.30 -3.31
N ALA A 98 10.35 -21.31 -4.40
CA ALA A 98 11.56 -20.50 -4.54
C ALA A 98 11.28 -19.00 -4.41
N GLY A 99 10.17 -18.52 -5.03
CA GLY A 99 9.75 -17.12 -4.92
C GLY A 99 9.41 -16.68 -3.49
N ARG A 100 8.80 -17.57 -2.70
CA ARG A 100 8.49 -17.32 -1.28
C ARG A 100 9.77 -17.17 -0.46
N VAL A 101 10.74 -18.05 -0.66
CA VAL A 101 12.05 -18.01 0.04
C VAL A 101 12.81 -16.74 -0.33
N ALA A 102 12.92 -16.43 -1.63
CA ALA A 102 13.61 -15.22 -2.08
C ALA A 102 12.97 -13.94 -1.52
N GLY A 103 11.63 -13.89 -1.47
CA GLY A 103 10.90 -12.76 -0.88
C GLY A 103 11.17 -12.58 0.61
N PHE A 104 11.31 -13.66 1.37
CA PHE A 104 11.68 -13.62 2.79
C PHE A 104 13.11 -13.13 3.00
N LEU A 105 14.07 -13.66 2.24
CA LEU A 105 15.47 -13.23 2.31
C LEU A 105 15.63 -11.75 1.97
N SER A 106 14.92 -11.28 0.94
CA SER A 106 14.90 -9.85 0.59
C SER A 106 14.34 -8.99 1.73
N HIS A 107 13.29 -9.46 2.41
CA HIS A 107 12.72 -8.75 3.55
C HIS A 107 13.70 -8.64 4.73
N LEU A 108 14.38 -9.73 5.08
CA LEU A 108 15.45 -9.74 6.08
C LEU A 108 16.57 -8.77 5.72
N GLY A 109 17.07 -8.83 4.47
CA GLY A 109 18.12 -7.95 3.98
C GLY A 109 17.74 -6.46 4.09
N LYS A 110 16.51 -6.10 3.72
CA LYS A 110 16.00 -4.72 3.87
C LYS A 110 15.93 -4.28 5.33
N ARG A 111 15.53 -5.17 6.24
CA ARG A 111 15.44 -4.87 7.68
C ARG A 111 16.83 -4.64 8.28
N LEU A 112 17.80 -5.48 7.95
CA LEU A 112 19.19 -5.32 8.36
C LEU A 112 19.81 -4.06 7.77
N GLY A 113 19.60 -3.80 6.47
CA GLY A 113 20.06 -2.58 5.79
C GLY A 113 19.43 -1.29 6.34
N GLY A 114 18.18 -1.36 6.82
CA GLY A 114 17.53 -0.24 7.49
C GLY A 114 18.19 0.09 8.84
N LEU A 115 18.51 -0.92 9.64
CA LEU A 115 19.20 -0.75 10.92
C LEU A 115 20.59 -0.15 10.74
N THR A 116 21.35 -0.62 9.75
CA THR A 116 22.69 -0.08 9.46
C THR A 116 22.63 1.37 8.98
N ARG A 117 21.61 1.75 8.19
CA ARG A 117 21.40 3.14 7.78
C ARG A 117 21.09 4.03 8.99
N VAL A 118 20.17 3.62 9.87
CA VAL A 118 19.84 4.38 11.09
C VAL A 118 21.06 4.54 11.99
N ALA A 119 21.86 3.48 12.16
CA ALA A 119 23.11 3.55 12.93
C ALA A 119 24.10 4.56 12.33
N ARG A 120 24.28 4.56 11.00
CA ARG A 120 25.16 5.51 10.30
C ARG A 120 24.67 6.95 10.43
N THR A 121 23.37 7.19 10.31
CA THR A 121 22.77 8.52 10.49
C THR A 121 22.95 9.01 11.93
N ARG A 122 22.74 8.15 12.94
CA ARG A 122 23.01 8.51 14.34
C ARG A 122 24.47 8.90 14.56
N ALA A 123 25.41 8.09 14.07
CA ALA A 123 26.85 8.36 14.19
C ALA A 123 27.26 9.71 13.58
N TYR A 124 26.65 10.10 12.45
CA TYR A 124 26.90 11.39 11.81
C TYR A 124 26.41 12.58 12.66
N PHE A 125 25.24 12.46 13.30
CA PHE A 125 24.68 13.52 14.14
C PHE A 125 25.20 13.55 15.58
N SER A 126 25.86 12.49 16.05
CA SER A 126 26.52 12.47 17.36
C SER A 126 27.98 12.95 17.33
N ASN A 127 28.56 13.14 16.14
CA ASN A 127 29.92 13.67 15.93
C ASN A 127 29.94 15.13 15.45
N ASN A 128 28.78 15.80 15.42
CA ASN A 128 28.60 17.24 15.21
C ASN A 128 27.91 17.83 16.44
#